data_AF-A0A851NED6-F1
#
_entry.id   AF-A0A851NED6-F1
#
_cell.length_a   1.000
_cell.length_b   1.000
_cell.length_c   1.000
_cell.angle_alpha   90.00
_cell.angle_beta   90.00
_cell.angle_gamma   90.00
#
_symmetry.space_group_name_H-M   'P 1'
#
loop_
_entity.id
_entity.type
_entity.pdbx_description
1 polymer ?
#
loop_
_entity_poly.entity_id
_entity_poly.type
_entity_poly.pdbx_seq_one_letter_code
_entity_poly.pdbx_strand_id
1 'polypeptide(L)' 'TDASTDVPSMSPCRHGVPRPQLLVLLKLDAELQVTQPQLLALAAQLKAGRGLLVAGSVLPGDPLQGRGEAQAAEQVG' A
#
# COMPACT_ATOMS: atom_id res chain seq x y z
N THR A 1 -45.86 -40.70 10.68
CA THR A 1 -45.09 -40.22 9.52
C THR A 1 -44.90 -38.73 9.68
N ASP A 2 -43.85 -38.32 10.38
CA ASP A 2 -43.40 -36.93 10.38
C ASP A 2 -41.93 -36.95 10.01
N ALA A 3 -41.66 -36.74 8.73
CA ALA A 3 -40.32 -36.49 8.23
C ALA A 3 -40.03 -35.01 8.46
N SER A 4 -39.51 -34.69 9.66
CA SER A 4 -38.97 -33.37 9.95
C SER A 4 -37.79 -33.14 9.02
N THR A 5 -37.97 -32.25 8.05
CA THR A 5 -36.96 -31.94 7.04
C THR A 5 -36.01 -30.94 7.66
N ASP A 6 -34.91 -31.43 8.23
CA ASP A 6 -33.80 -30.59 8.68
C ASP A 6 -33.14 -29.98 7.44
N VAL A 7 -33.47 -28.72 7.14
CA VAL A 7 -32.83 -27.97 6.07
C VAL A 7 -31.45 -27.55 6.59
N PRO A 8 -30.33 -28.03 6.00
CA PRO A 8 -29.01 -27.67 6.47
C PRO A 8 -28.80 -26.16 6.30
N SER A 9 -28.55 -25.46 7.41
CA SER A 9 -28.17 -24.05 7.42
C SER A 9 -26.81 -23.89 6.73
N MET A 10 -26.84 -23.50 5.45
CA MET A 10 -25.64 -23.15 4.71
C MET A 10 -25.05 -21.88 5.32
N SER A 11 -24.01 -22.06 6.13
CA SER A 11 -23.21 -20.96 6.64
C SER A 11 -22.63 -20.17 5.46
N PRO A 12 -22.76 -18.83 5.42
CA PRO A 12 -22.28 -18.07 4.29
C PRO A 12 -20.77 -18.23 4.14
N CYS A 13 -20.30 -18.54 2.92
CA CYS A 13 -18.89 -18.52 2.59
C CYS A 13 -18.35 -17.12 2.87
N ARG A 14 -17.53 -17.00 3.92
CA ARG A 14 -16.78 -15.77 4.21
C ARG A 14 -15.73 -15.62 3.13
N HIS A 15 -16.10 -15.07 1.99
CA HIS A 15 -15.14 -14.53 1.03
C HIS A 15 -14.45 -13.38 1.75
N GLY A 16 -13.28 -13.66 2.32
CA GLY A 16 -12.54 -12.68 3.12
C GLY A 16 -12.35 -11.40 2.31
N VAL A 17 -12.55 -10.25 2.95
CA VAL A 17 -12.28 -8.96 2.29
C VAL A 17 -10.78 -8.93 1.94
N PRO A 18 -10.40 -8.70 0.67
CA PRO A 18 -9.00 -8.66 0.28
C PRO A 18 -8.27 -7.56 1.05
N ARG A 19 -7.04 -7.86 1.48
CA ARG A 19 -6.12 -6.90 2.11
C ARG A 19 -4.97 -6.62 1.15
N PRO A 20 -5.12 -5.64 0.23
CA PRO A 20 -4.09 -5.35 -0.75
C PRO A 20 -2.79 -4.90 -0.06
N GLN A 21 -1.66 -5.37 -0.57
CA GLN A 21 -0.33 -4.88 -0.19
C GLN A 21 0.21 -4.08 -1.37
N LEU A 22 0.50 -2.80 -1.17
CA LEU A 22 0.90 -1.89 -2.23
C LEU A 22 2.35 -1.44 -2.02
N LEU A 23 3.19 -1.62 -3.05
CA LEU A 23 4.48 -0.97 -3.16
C LEU A 23 4.31 0.24 -4.09
N VAL A 24 4.56 1.43 -3.55
CA VAL A 24 4.40 2.71 -4.25
C VAL A 24 5.78 3.27 -4.54
N LEU A 25 6.18 3.27 -5.81
CA LEU A 25 7.44 3.86 -6.24
C LEU A 25 7.23 5.31 -6.61
N LEU A 26 7.94 6.21 -5.92
CA LEU A 26 7.88 7.64 -6.14
C LEU A 26 9.16 8.11 -6.82
N LYS A 27 8.99 9.02 -7.78
CA LYS A 27 10.10 9.70 -8.42
C LYS A 27 10.36 11.02 -7.71
N LEU A 28 11.62 11.27 -7.41
CA LEU A 28 12.09 12.52 -6.83
C LEU A 28 12.64 13.46 -7.91
N ASP A 29 12.55 14.76 -7.68
CA ASP A 29 13.23 15.80 -8.46
C ASP A 29 14.64 16.09 -7.91
N ALA A 30 15.29 17.13 -8.46
CA ALA A 30 16.65 17.51 -8.08
C ALA A 30 16.72 18.06 -6.64
N GLU A 31 15.60 18.56 -6.12
CA GLU A 31 15.43 19.07 -4.76
C GLU A 31 14.97 17.98 -3.80
N LEU A 32 15.01 16.71 -4.23
CA LEU A 32 14.60 15.52 -3.48
C LEU A 32 13.12 15.53 -3.08
N GLN A 33 12.27 16.23 -3.84
CA GLN A 33 10.83 16.29 -3.64
C GLN A 33 10.07 15.33 -4.53
N VAL A 34 8.92 14.84 -4.04
CA VAL A 34 8.07 13.91 -4.80
C VAL A 34 7.41 14.64 -5.98
N THR A 35 7.71 14.19 -7.20
CA THR A 35 7.15 14.77 -8.43
C THR A 35 5.64 14.51 -8.61
N GLN A 36 5.12 13.45 -8.00
CA GLN A 36 3.73 13.00 -8.17
C GLN A 36 3.09 12.60 -6.83
N PRO A 37 2.80 13.56 -5.94
CA PRO A 37 2.23 13.27 -4.61
C PRO A 37 0.82 12.63 -4.70
N GLN A 38 0.09 12.87 -5.79
CA GLN A 38 -1.22 12.29 -6.06
C GLN A 38 -1.21 10.75 -6.11
N LEU A 39 -0.08 10.14 -6.46
CA LEU A 39 0.06 8.69 -6.53
C LEU A 39 -0.06 8.06 -5.13
N LEU A 40 0.44 8.75 -4.10
CA LEU A 40 0.31 8.33 -2.70
C LEU A 40 -1.15 8.43 -2.23
N ALA A 41 -1.84 9.52 -2.59
CA ALA A 41 -3.25 9.72 -2.28
C ALA A 41 -4.14 8.67 -2.95
N LEU A 42 -3.88 8.37 -4.22
CA LEU A 42 -4.55 7.30 -4.96
C LEU A 42 -4.31 5.93 -4.30
N ALA A 43 -3.07 5.61 -3.94
CA ALA A 43 -2.74 4.34 -3.28
C ALA A 43 -3.44 4.21 -1.91
N ALA A 44 -3.55 5.30 -1.15
CA ALA A 44 -4.29 5.33 0.10
C ALA A 44 -5.79 5.06 -0.11
N GLN A 45 -6.40 5.64 -1.16
CA GLN A 45 -7.79 5.38 -1.53
C GLN A 45 -8.01 3.93 -1.98
N LEU A 46 -7.14 3.39 -2.84
CA LEU A 46 -7.22 2.01 -3.32
C LEU A 46 -7.13 1.00 -2.16
N LYS A 47 -6.32 1.31 -1.16
CA LYS A 47 -6.18 0.50 0.05
C LYS A 47 -7.42 0.56 0.95
N ALA A 48 -8.20 1.65 0.90
CA ALA A 48 -9.35 1.91 1.77
C ALA A 48 -9.03 1.68 3.27
N GLY A 49 -7.80 2.02 3.68
CA GLY A 49 -7.31 1.82 5.04
C GLY A 49 -6.97 0.37 5.45
N ARG A 50 -7.09 -0.63 4.56
CA ARG A 50 -6.82 -2.05 4.87
C ARG A 50 -5.65 -2.62 4.08
N GLY A 51 -4.72 -3.31 4.76
CA GLY A 51 -3.57 -3.97 4.13
C GLY A 51 -2.26 -3.24 4.42
N LEU A 52 -1.22 -3.45 3.62
CA LEU A 52 0.09 -2.80 3.78
C LEU A 52 0.32 -1.81 2.64
N LEU A 53 0.95 -0.66 2.93
CA LEU A 53 1.43 0.25 1.90
C LEU A 53 2.87 0.61 2.27
N VAL A 54 3.79 0.44 1.33
CA VAL A 54 5.20 0.84 1.44
C VAL A 54 5.46 1.84 0.32
N ALA A 55 5.91 3.04 0.67
CA ALA A 55 6.40 4.01 -0.30
C ALA A 55 7.92 3.95 -0.34
N GLY A 56 8.50 4.03 -1.54
CA GLY A 56 9.94 4.05 -1.74
C GLY A 56 10.32 4.85 -2.97
N SER A 57 11.54 5.37 -2.96
CA SER A 57 12.12 6.15 -4.04
C SER A 57 13.53 5.63 -4.32
N VAL A 58 14.00 5.81 -5.55
CA VAL A 58 15.38 5.47 -5.93
C VAL A 58 16.16 6.75 -6.15
N LEU A 59 17.20 6.95 -5.33
CA LEU A 59 18.16 8.04 -5.49
C LEU A 59 19.33 7.55 -6.34
N PRO A 60 19.60 8.16 -7.50
CA PRO A 60 20.77 7.81 -8.30
C PRO A 60 22.04 8.37 -7.64
N GLY A 61 23.07 7.54 -7.46
CA GLY A 61 24.35 7.96 -6.90
C GLY A 61 25.12 6.84 -6.21
N ASP A 62 26.26 7.17 -5.61
CA ASP A 62 27.03 6.25 -4.78
C ASP A 62 26.37 6.15 -3.38
N PRO A 63 25.98 4.96 -2.90
CA PRO A 63 25.32 4.79 -1.61
C PRO A 63 26.17 5.22 -0.40
N LEU A 64 27.51 5.24 -0.49
CA LEU A 64 28.39 5.70 0.58
C LEU A 64 28.40 7.23 0.71
N GLN A 65 28.15 7.94 -0.40
CA GLN A 65 28.12 9.41 -0.46
C GLN A 65 26.69 9.96 -0.36
N GLY A 66 25.71 9.22 -0.87
CA GLY A 66 24.29 9.60 -0.93
C GLY A 66 23.51 9.47 0.38
N ARG A 67 24.15 9.14 1.51
CA ARG A 67 23.45 9.01 2.81
C ARG A 67 22.76 10.31 3.26
N GLY A 68 23.37 11.47 3.02
CA GLY A 68 22.77 12.77 3.35
C GLY A 68 21.54 13.08 2.50
N GLU A 69 21.62 12.79 1.20
CA GLU A 69 20.52 12.94 0.26
C GLU A 69 19.38 11.96 0.55
N ALA A 70 19.70 10.71 0.90
CA ALA A 70 18.72 9.72 1.35
C ALA A 70 17.93 10.21 2.57
N GLN A 71 18.62 10.79 3.55
CA GLN A 71 17.96 11.33 4.75
C GLN A 71 17.13 12.58 4.46
N ALA A 72 17.55 13.41 3.52
CA ALA A 72 16.76 14.56 3.06
C ALA A 72 15.50 14.11 2.29
N ALA A 73 15.60 13.06 1.48
CA ALA A 73 14.49 12.48 0.73
C ALA A 73 13.46 11.72 1.60
N GLU A 74 13.86 11.27 2.80
CA GLU A 74 12.99 10.56 3.74
C GLU A 74 12.00 11.49 4.46
N GLN A 75 12.25 12.81 4.47
CA GLN A 75 11.36 13.81 5.07
C GLN A 75 10.12 14.04 4.19
N VAL A 76 9.22 13.06 4.23
CA VAL A 76 7.83 13.20 3.82
C VAL A 76 7.04 13.62 5.06
N GLY A 77 6.59 14.88 5.07
CA GLY A 77 5.74 15.43 6.14
C GLY A 77 4.40 14.70 6.28
#